data_AF-A0A014P2T3-F1
#
_entry.id   AF-A0A014P2T3-F1
#
_cell.length_a   1.000
_cell.length_b   1.000
_cell.length_c   1.000
_cell.angle_alpha   90.00
_cell.angle_beta   90.00
_cell.angle_gamma   90.00
#
_symmetry.space_group_name_H-M   'P 1'
#
loop_
_entity.id
_entity.type
_entity.pdbx_description
1 polymer ?
#
loop_
_entity_poly.entity_id
_entity_poly.type
_entity_poly.pdbx_seq_one_letter_code
_entity_poly.pdbx_strand_id
1 'polypeptide(L)'
;MDHDRTGGPGWPRRPRRRGQGELEAQVLVALSRAPGPVTAAWVQERIEGELAYTTVMTILSRLHAKQAVTRERAGRSFVWRAASDEAGLAALRMRRVLDGQDDREAVLASFVTGLTQDDERLLRDLLSDVAEEPED
;
A
#
# COMPACT_ATOMS: atom_id res chain seq x y z
N MET A 1 -54.10 -12.03 1.91
CA MET A 1 -53.68 -12.14 3.32
C MET A 1 -52.76 -13.35 3.37
N ASP A 2 -51.44 -13.25 3.47
CA ASP A 2 -50.59 -12.12 3.84
C ASP A 2 -49.30 -12.10 3.03
N HIS A 3 -48.95 -10.89 2.64
CA HIS A 3 -47.64 -10.52 2.16
C HIS A 3 -46.65 -10.47 3.33
N ASP A 4 -45.40 -10.79 3.01
CA ASP A 4 -44.20 -10.07 3.46
C ASP A 4 -43.76 -10.19 4.92
N ARG A 5 -42.70 -10.99 5.13
CA ARG A 5 -41.66 -10.90 6.17
C ARG A 5 -40.45 -11.61 5.56
N THR A 6 -39.24 -11.07 5.41
CA THR A 6 -38.58 -9.98 6.12
C THR A 6 -37.36 -9.56 5.28
N GLY A 7 -37.30 -8.30 4.87
CA GLY A 7 -36.07 -7.70 4.36
C GLY A 7 -35.03 -7.57 5.47
N GLY A 8 -33.89 -8.23 5.30
CA GLY A 8 -32.71 -7.97 6.13
C GLY A 8 -32.05 -6.65 5.72
N PRO A 9 -31.64 -5.78 6.66
CA PRO A 9 -30.98 -4.53 6.32
C PRO A 9 -29.61 -4.84 5.70
N GLY A 10 -29.48 -4.56 4.39
CA GLY A 10 -28.22 -4.56 3.67
C GLY A 10 -27.31 -3.50 4.26
N TRP A 11 -26.29 -3.93 5.01
CA TRP A 11 -25.22 -3.03 5.43
C TRP A 11 -24.50 -2.53 4.16
N PRO A 12 -24.34 -1.21 3.97
CA PRO A 12 -23.59 -0.71 2.84
C PRO A 12 -22.13 -1.19 2.96
N ARG A 13 -21.75 -2.11 2.06
CA ARG A 13 -20.36 -2.57 1.90
C ARG A 13 -19.51 -1.32 1.65
N ARG A 14 -18.69 -0.91 2.62
CA ARG A 14 -17.78 0.24 2.46
C ARG A 14 -16.82 -0.06 1.29
N PRO A 15 -16.94 0.61 0.13
CA PRO A 15 -15.98 0.46 -0.94
C PRO A 15 -14.88 1.48 -0.67
N ARG A 16 -13.95 1.15 0.25
CA ARG A 16 -12.87 2.09 0.63
C ARG A 16 -11.47 1.48 0.71
N ARG A 17 -11.31 0.15 0.65
CA ARG A 17 -9.99 -0.49 0.65
C ARG A 17 -9.42 -0.77 -0.74
N ARG A 18 -10.27 -1.17 -1.70
CA ARG A 18 -9.82 -1.51 -3.07
C ARG A 18 -9.19 -0.31 -3.80
N GLY A 19 -9.80 0.88 -3.70
CA GLY A 19 -9.24 2.11 -4.29
C GLY A 19 -7.97 2.62 -3.61
N GLN A 20 -7.77 2.31 -2.32
CA GLN A 20 -6.59 2.79 -1.59
C GLN A 20 -5.31 2.07 -2.03
N GLY A 21 -5.37 0.75 -2.22
CA GLY A 21 -4.23 -0.02 -2.75
C GLY A 21 -3.90 0.32 -4.21
N GLU A 22 -4.94 0.62 -5.00
CA GLU A 22 -4.80 1.13 -6.38
C GLU A 22 -3.96 2.42 -6.44
N LEU A 23 -4.34 3.39 -5.59
CA LEU A 23 -3.70 4.71 -5.56
C LEU A 23 -2.26 4.65 -5.03
N GLU A 24 -1.99 3.81 -4.02
CA GLU A 24 -0.63 3.56 -3.55
C GLU A 24 0.27 3.02 -4.68
N ALA A 25 -0.27 2.17 -5.56
CA ALA A 25 0.45 1.66 -6.71
C ALA A 25 0.71 2.69 -7.79
N GLN A 26 -0.27 3.53 -8.08
CA GLN A 26 -0.08 4.62 -9.04
C GLN A 26 1.01 5.58 -8.57
N VAL A 27 1.02 5.94 -7.27
CA VAL A 27 2.09 6.77 -6.68
C VAL A 27 3.47 6.13 -6.83
N LEU A 28 3.61 4.83 -6.49
CA LEU A 28 4.90 4.15 -6.57
C LEU A 28 5.39 3.99 -8.01
N VAL A 29 4.50 3.69 -8.97
CA VAL A 29 4.84 3.65 -10.40
C VAL A 29 5.26 5.03 -10.91
N ALA A 30 4.62 6.11 -10.46
CA ALA A 30 5.03 7.45 -10.81
C ALA A 30 6.44 7.76 -10.27
N LEU A 31 6.70 7.44 -9.00
CA LEU A 31 8.00 7.68 -8.35
C LEU A 31 9.14 6.84 -8.95
N SER A 32 8.87 5.60 -9.38
CA SER A 32 9.91 4.75 -10.01
C SER A 32 10.34 5.24 -11.39
N ARG A 33 9.47 6.00 -12.08
CA ARG A 33 9.76 6.65 -13.36
C ARG A 33 10.37 8.04 -13.21
N ALA A 34 10.47 8.56 -11.98
CA ALA A 34 11.06 9.86 -11.73
C ALA A 34 12.59 9.82 -11.97
N PRO A 35 13.17 10.82 -12.64
CA PRO A 35 14.62 10.88 -12.87
C PRO A 35 15.43 11.17 -11.58
N GLY A 36 14.76 11.46 -10.46
CA GLY A 36 15.34 11.78 -9.17
C GLY A 36 14.24 12.04 -8.11
N PRO A 37 14.59 12.57 -6.93
CA PRO A 37 13.61 12.99 -5.93
C PRO A 37 12.66 14.07 -6.49
N VAL A 38 11.35 13.91 -6.26
CA VAL A 38 10.30 14.75 -6.85
C VAL A 38 9.29 15.24 -5.82
N THR A 39 8.62 16.35 -6.08
CA THR A 39 7.64 16.93 -5.14
C THR A 39 6.30 16.17 -5.15
N ALA A 40 5.49 16.34 -4.10
CA ALA A 40 4.13 15.81 -4.09
C ALA A 40 3.25 16.39 -5.23
N ALA A 41 3.51 17.61 -5.67
CA ALA A 41 2.83 18.22 -6.82
C ALA A 41 3.19 17.50 -8.14
N TRP A 42 4.47 17.15 -8.33
CA TRP A 42 4.91 16.38 -9.48
C TRP A 42 4.21 15.01 -9.56
N VAL A 43 4.03 14.37 -8.40
CA VAL A 43 3.30 13.09 -8.27
C VAL A 43 1.82 13.28 -8.59
N GLN A 44 1.20 14.34 -8.09
CA GLN A 44 -0.20 14.68 -8.36
C GLN A 44 -0.50 14.84 -9.86
N GLU A 45 0.40 15.50 -10.60
CA GLU A 45 0.28 15.70 -12.06
C GLU A 45 0.35 14.41 -12.88
N ARG A 46 0.86 13.31 -12.30
CA ARG A 46 1.14 12.05 -13.01
C ARG A 46 0.23 10.90 -12.60
N ILE A 47 -0.71 11.17 -11.70
CA ILE A 47 -1.72 10.21 -11.27
C ILE A 47 -3.05 10.57 -11.92
N GLU A 48 -3.73 9.57 -12.44
CA GLU A 48 -5.03 9.74 -13.10
C GLU A 48 -6.12 10.08 -12.06
N GLY A 49 -7.06 10.94 -12.47
CA GLY A 49 -8.22 11.31 -11.65
C GLY A 49 -7.95 12.42 -10.64
N GLU A 50 -7.70 13.65 -11.13
CA GLU A 50 -7.66 14.95 -10.40
C GLU A 50 -7.65 14.86 -8.86
N LEU A 51 -6.62 14.23 -8.29
CA LEU A 51 -6.56 14.04 -6.85
C LEU A 51 -6.23 15.36 -6.18
N ALA A 52 -6.88 15.63 -5.05
CA ALA A 52 -6.48 16.74 -4.19
C ALA A 52 -5.04 16.52 -3.68
N TYR A 53 -4.27 17.60 -3.58
CA TYR A 53 -2.89 17.59 -3.10
C TYR A 53 -2.73 16.89 -1.73
N THR A 54 -3.68 17.12 -0.82
CA THR A 54 -3.71 16.51 0.51
C THR A 54 -3.92 14.99 0.47
N THR A 55 -4.66 14.47 -0.52
CA THR A 55 -4.81 13.04 -0.76
C THR A 55 -3.46 12.42 -1.16
N VAL A 56 -2.74 13.07 -2.08
CA VAL A 56 -1.40 12.63 -2.50
C VAL A 56 -0.43 12.64 -1.31
N MET A 57 -0.40 13.73 -0.53
CA MET A 57 0.40 13.81 0.69
C MET A 57 0.06 12.73 1.71
N THR A 58 -1.22 12.39 1.87
CA THR A 58 -1.66 11.32 2.77
C THR A 58 -1.17 9.96 2.29
N ILE A 59 -1.25 9.68 0.98
CA ILE A 59 -0.75 8.42 0.41
C ILE A 59 0.77 8.32 0.55
N LEU A 60 1.51 9.38 0.23
CA LEU A 60 2.98 9.42 0.39
C LEU A 60 3.40 9.21 1.84
N SER A 61 2.70 9.82 2.80
CA SER A 61 2.97 9.63 4.23
C SER A 61 2.73 8.19 4.67
N ARG A 62 1.67 7.54 4.18
CA ARG A 62 1.41 6.11 4.46
C ARG A 62 2.45 5.21 3.81
N LEU A 63 2.85 5.49 2.58
CA LEU A 63 3.90 4.75 1.89
C LEU A 63 5.24 4.89 2.62
N HIS A 64 5.52 6.06 3.19
CA HIS A 64 6.72 6.29 3.99
C HIS A 64 6.68 5.53 5.32
N ALA A 65 5.54 5.52 6.01
CA ALA A 65 5.35 4.68 7.21
C ALA A 65 5.53 3.19 6.90
N LYS A 66 5.25 2.77 5.65
CA LYS A 66 5.48 1.42 5.14
C LYS A 66 6.89 1.23 4.56
N GLN A 67 7.79 2.21 4.73
CA GLN A 67 9.15 2.24 4.18
C GLN A 67 9.23 2.02 2.66
N ALA A 68 8.14 2.26 1.91
CA ALA A 68 8.07 2.09 0.46
C ALA A 68 8.54 3.33 -0.32
N VAL A 69 8.62 4.49 0.35
CA VAL A 69 9.17 5.74 -0.19
C VAL A 69 10.04 6.41 0.86
N THR A 70 11.09 7.09 0.42
CA THR A 70 11.88 7.99 1.27
C THR A 70 11.48 9.44 0.99
N ARG A 71 11.75 10.32 1.95
CA ARG A 71 11.56 11.76 1.78
C ARG A 71 12.77 12.53 2.28
N GLU A 72 13.08 13.62 1.60
CA GLU A 72 14.12 14.56 1.99
C GLU A 72 13.53 15.97 2.05
N ARG A 73 14.01 16.78 2.99
CA ARG A 73 13.52 18.15 3.14
C ARG A 73 14.13 19.03 2.06
N ALA A 74 13.28 19.68 1.27
CA ALA A 74 13.66 20.63 0.23
C ALA A 74 13.01 21.99 0.51
N GLY A 75 13.72 22.85 1.24
CA GLY A 75 13.19 24.15 1.67
C GLY A 75 12.00 24.02 2.63
N ARG A 76 10.81 24.45 2.19
CA ARG A 76 9.55 24.38 2.99
C ARG A 76 8.72 23.12 2.72
N SER A 77 9.14 22.26 1.80
CA SER A 77 8.43 21.04 1.42
C SER A 77 9.34 19.81 1.48
N PHE A 78 8.79 18.65 1.11
CA PHE A 78 9.52 17.40 0.97
C PHE A 78 9.58 17.01 -0.51
N VAL A 79 10.74 16.47 -0.91
CA VAL A 79 10.88 15.67 -2.12
C VAL A 79 10.84 14.20 -1.73
N TRP A 80 10.27 13.39 -2.62
CA TRP A 80 9.96 11.99 -2.40
C TRP A 80 10.68 11.16 -3.45
N ARG A 81 11.12 9.97 -3.04
CA ARG A 81 11.72 8.97 -3.92
C ARG A 81 11.15 7.61 -3.55
N ALA A 82 11.01 6.71 -4.53
CA ALA A 82 10.76 5.31 -4.20
C ALA A 82 11.92 4.79 -3.33
N ALA A 83 11.60 4.10 -2.23
CA ALA A 83 12.62 3.59 -1.31
C ALA A 83 13.42 2.45 -1.95
N SER A 84 12.82 1.76 -2.92
CA SER A 84 13.45 0.70 -3.67
C SER A 84 12.94 0.64 -5.12
N ASP A 85 13.86 0.15 -5.95
CA ASP A 85 13.73 -0.44 -7.27
C ASP A 85 12.72 -1.60 -7.32
N GLU A 86 12.88 -2.53 -8.26
CA GLU A 86 11.92 -3.61 -8.60
C GLU A 86 11.35 -4.38 -7.39
N ALA A 87 12.12 -4.53 -6.31
CA ALA A 87 11.70 -5.20 -5.08
C ALA A 87 10.53 -4.49 -4.36
N GLY A 88 10.54 -3.15 -4.28
CA GLY A 88 9.45 -2.37 -3.67
C GLY A 88 8.16 -2.47 -4.47
N LEU A 89 8.27 -2.55 -5.80
CA LEU A 89 7.13 -2.77 -6.69
C LEU A 89 6.57 -4.19 -6.56
N ALA A 90 7.44 -5.19 -6.38
CA ALA A 90 7.03 -6.57 -6.12
C ALA A 90 6.26 -6.72 -4.80
N ALA A 91 6.79 -6.15 -3.70
CA ALA A 91 6.11 -6.14 -2.40
C ALA A 91 4.71 -5.50 -2.47
N LEU A 92 4.57 -4.44 -3.26
CA LEU A 92 3.27 -3.80 -3.47
C LEU A 92 2.29 -4.71 -4.23
N ARG A 93 2.75 -5.40 -5.28
CA ARG A 93 1.90 -6.34 -6.03
C ARG A 93 1.39 -7.44 -5.10
N MET A 94 2.25 -7.98 -4.24
CA MET A 94 1.87 -8.96 -3.22
C MET A 94 0.80 -8.39 -2.27
N ARG A 95 0.98 -7.14 -1.80
CA ARG A 95 -0.02 -6.47 -0.96
C ARG A 95 -1.36 -6.28 -1.66
N ARG A 96 -1.36 -5.91 -2.95
CA ARG A 96 -2.59 -5.76 -3.74
C ARG A 96 -3.33 -7.10 -3.87
N VAL A 97 -2.61 -8.20 -4.09
CA VAL A 97 -3.21 -9.55 -4.13
C VAL A 97 -3.92 -9.82 -2.81
N LEU A 98 -3.23 -9.64 -1.69
CA LEU A 98 -3.79 -9.83 -0.34
C LEU A 98 -4.97 -8.90 -0.06
N ASP A 99 -4.91 -7.65 -0.49
CA ASP A 99 -5.98 -6.68 -0.25
C ASP A 99 -7.26 -6.99 -1.02
N GLY A 100 -7.16 -7.74 -2.12
CA GLY A 100 -8.28 -8.17 -2.95
C GLY A 100 -9.01 -9.42 -2.47
N GLN A 101 -8.45 -10.18 -1.54
CA GLN A 101 -9.05 -11.43 -1.06
C GLN A 101 -9.96 -11.21 0.16
N ASP A 102 -11.07 -11.94 0.19
CA ASP A 102 -12.01 -11.93 1.31
C ASP A 102 -11.45 -12.71 2.52
N ASP A 103 -10.68 -13.79 2.26
CA ASP A 103 -9.97 -14.57 3.29
C ASP A 103 -8.45 -14.36 3.16
N ARG A 104 -7.93 -13.40 3.93
CA ARG A 104 -6.49 -13.09 3.94
C ARG A 104 -5.67 -14.15 4.65
N GLU A 105 -6.24 -14.77 5.67
CA GLU A 105 -5.54 -15.76 6.49
C GLU A 105 -5.24 -17.00 5.66
N ALA A 106 -6.21 -17.51 4.91
CA ALA A 106 -6.01 -18.63 4.00
C ALA A 106 -4.93 -18.35 2.93
N VAL A 107 -4.88 -17.14 2.40
CA VAL A 107 -3.91 -16.76 1.36
C VAL A 107 -2.50 -16.68 1.93
N LEU A 108 -2.35 -16.09 3.13
CA LEU A 108 -1.06 -16.04 3.82
C LEU A 108 -0.59 -17.44 4.23
N ALA A 109 -1.48 -18.29 4.75
CA ALA A 109 -1.17 -19.67 5.09
C ALA A 109 -0.71 -20.46 3.84
N SER A 110 -1.44 -20.31 2.73
CA SER A 110 -1.06 -20.92 1.45
C SER A 110 0.27 -20.39 0.91
N PHE A 111 0.54 -19.09 1.06
CA PHE A 111 1.81 -18.48 0.64
C PHE A 111 2.98 -19.02 1.45
N VAL A 112 2.87 -19.03 2.79
CA VAL A 112 3.92 -19.54 3.69
C VAL A 112 4.19 -21.03 3.42
N THR A 113 3.15 -21.82 3.18
CA THR A 113 3.30 -23.25 2.81
C THR A 113 4.07 -23.44 1.49
N GLY A 114 3.99 -22.47 0.58
CA GLY A 114 4.68 -22.48 -0.71
C GLY A 114 6.11 -21.93 -0.69
N LEU A 115 6.59 -21.42 0.45
CA LEU A 115 7.95 -20.88 0.56
C LEU A 115 9.00 -21.99 0.59
N THR A 116 10.19 -21.68 0.09
CA THR A 116 11.36 -22.51 0.37
C THR A 116 11.77 -22.37 1.84
N GLN A 117 12.53 -23.33 2.36
CA GLN A 117 12.99 -23.28 3.75
C GLN A 117 13.90 -22.06 4.02
N ASP A 118 14.63 -21.60 3.00
CA ASP A 118 15.49 -20.42 3.10
C ASP A 118 14.65 -19.13 3.14
N ASP A 119 13.63 -19.03 2.28
CA ASP A 119 12.71 -17.89 2.25
C ASP A 119 11.84 -17.82 3.50
N GLU A 120 11.42 -18.95 4.07
CA GLU A 120 10.67 -19.00 5.33
C GLU A 120 11.51 -18.46 6.50
N ARG A 121 12.78 -18.89 6.61
CA ARG A 121 13.70 -18.37 7.64
C ARG A 121 13.93 -16.89 7.46
N LEU A 122 14.22 -16.44 6.23
CA LEU A 122 14.41 -15.03 5.92
C LEU A 122 13.16 -14.21 6.29
N LEU A 123 11.96 -14.69 5.94
CA LEU A 123 10.73 -14.00 6.27
C LEU A 123 10.51 -13.91 7.78
N ARG A 124 10.85 -14.97 8.53
CA ARG A 124 10.75 -15.00 9.99
C ARG A 124 11.71 -14.01 10.66
N ASP A 125 12.94 -13.94 10.19
CA ASP A 125 13.96 -13.02 10.70
C ASP A 125 13.51 -11.57 10.46
N LEU A 126 13.09 -11.25 9.23
CA LEU A 126 12.57 -9.92 8.88
C LEU A 126 11.34 -9.52 9.71
N LEU A 127 10.43 -10.45 9.99
CA LEU A 127 9.25 -10.17 10.83
C LEU A 127 9.60 -9.97 12.30
N SER A 128 10.69 -10.58 12.78
CA SER A 128 11.17 -10.43 14.15
C SER A 128 11.83 -9.06 14.33
N ASP A 129 12.66 -8.64 13.37
CA ASP A 129 13.30 -7.32 13.37
C ASP A 129 12.28 -6.16 13.34
N VAL A 130 11.19 -6.31 12.58
CA VAL A 130 10.11 -5.30 12.51
C VAL A 130 9.33 -5.19 13.83
N ALA A 131 9.27 -6.26 14.62
CA ALA A 131 8.60 -6.23 15.93
C ALA A 131 9.43 -5.51 17.02
N GLU A 132 10.71 -5.23 16.75
CA GLU A 132 11.64 -4.58 17.69
C GLU A 132 11.79 -3.06 17.50
N GLU A 133 11.14 -2.42 16.52
CA GLU A 133 11.11 -0.95 16.41
C GLU A 133 10.15 -0.35 17.46
N PRO A 134 10.63 0.39 18.49
CA PRO A 134 9.77 1.08 19.45
C PRO A 134 9.05 2.25 18.77
N GLU A 135 7.77 2.43 19.09
CA GLU A 135 7.02 3.65 18.76
C GLU A 135 7.67 4.85 19.49
N ASP A 136 8.36 5.71 18.75
CA ASP A 136 8.77 7.07 19.16
C ASP A 136 8.01 8.15 18.36
#